data_AF-A0A942US49-F1
#
_entry.id   AF-A0A942US49-F1
#
_cell.length_a   1.000
_cell.length_b   1.000
_cell.length_c   1.000
_cell.angle_alpha   90.00
_cell.angle_beta   90.00
_cell.angle_gamma   90.00
#
_symmetry.space_group_name_H-M   'P 1'
#
loop_
_entity.id
_entity.type
_entity.pdbx_description
1 polymer ?
#
loop_
_entity_poly.entity_id
_entity_poly.type
_entity_poly.pdbx_seq_one_letter_code
_entity_poly.pdbx_strand_id
1 'polypeptide(L)'
;MKKKKRKKFKIKYIVMLGLAIYLGSIFIRQEFEINKIQAKIQEKEKQKETLDKYIEDNTKKAEYLNKISSSKDPIKYIESLDNEEQIKEYESIIEYIENMAREELYMVKPNEIIYIDKKKVNNIFKDNP
;
A
#
# COMPACT_ATOMS: atom_id res chain seq x y z
N MET A 1 57.17 11.85 -70.75
CA MET A 1 56.80 12.46 -69.45
C MET A 1 56.06 11.43 -68.58
N LYS A 2 56.56 11.10 -67.38
CA LYS A 2 55.91 10.13 -66.47
C LYS A 2 54.74 10.80 -65.75
N LYS A 3 53.51 10.28 -65.92
CA LYS A 3 52.29 10.81 -65.27
C LYS A 3 52.31 10.51 -63.76
N LYS A 4 52.29 11.56 -62.91
CA LYS A 4 52.14 11.41 -61.45
C LYS A 4 50.76 10.80 -61.12
N LYS A 5 50.75 9.62 -60.51
CA LYS A 5 49.51 9.00 -59.99
C LYS A 5 48.94 9.89 -58.87
N ARG A 6 47.72 10.40 -59.05
CA ARG A 6 47.01 11.17 -58.02
C ARG A 6 46.72 10.24 -56.83
N LYS A 7 47.24 10.57 -55.63
CA LYS A 7 46.92 9.85 -54.38
C LYS A 7 45.41 9.93 -54.16
N LYS A 8 44.70 8.80 -54.25
CA LYS A 8 43.28 8.72 -53.90
C LYS A 8 43.16 9.03 -52.41
N PHE A 9 42.51 10.14 -52.05
CA PHE A 9 42.29 10.50 -50.65
C PHE A 9 41.48 9.41 -49.94
N LYS A 10 41.86 9.12 -48.70
CA LYS A 10 41.30 8.08 -47.83
C LYS A 10 39.92 8.48 -47.25
N ILE A 11 39.04 9.08 -48.06
CA ILE A 11 37.75 9.68 -47.64
C ILE A 11 36.85 8.69 -46.90
N LYS A 12 36.91 7.40 -47.27
CA LYS A 12 36.12 6.33 -46.66
C LYS A 12 36.32 6.21 -45.15
N TYR A 13 37.51 6.51 -44.63
CA TYR A 13 37.80 6.42 -43.20
C TYR A 13 37.19 7.59 -42.42
N ILE A 14 37.11 8.77 -43.04
CA ILE A 14 36.47 9.94 -42.44
C ILE A 14 34.96 9.71 -42.32
N VAL A 15 34.34 9.14 -43.36
CA VAL A 15 32.92 8.78 -43.33
C VAL A 15 32.64 7.70 -42.29
N MET A 16 33.47 6.65 -42.22
CA MET A 16 33.35 5.61 -41.19
C MET A 16 33.52 6.15 -39.77
N LEU A 17 34.43 7.11 -39.56
CA LEU A 17 34.64 7.73 -38.25
C LEU A 17 33.44 8.57 -37.82
N GLY A 18 32.85 9.35 -38.73
CA GLY A 18 31.62 10.11 -38.44
C GLY A 18 30.44 9.21 -38.06
N LEU A 19 30.32 8.07 -38.74
CA LEU A 19 29.28 7.08 -38.46
C LEU A 19 29.48 6.41 -37.10
N ALA A 20 30.72 6.10 -36.73
CA ALA A 20 31.06 5.57 -35.41
C ALA A 20 30.75 6.57 -34.28
N ILE A 21 31.07 7.86 -34.46
CA ILE A 21 30.76 8.93 -33.49
C ILE A 21 29.24 9.10 -33.33
N TYR A 22 28.50 9.08 -34.45
CA TYR A 22 27.05 9.18 -34.43
C TYR A 22 26.40 8.05 -33.63
N LEU A 23 26.78 6.80 -33.91
CA LEU A 23 26.29 5.63 -33.17
C LEU A 23 26.67 5.71 -31.68
N GLY A 24 27.93 6.06 -31.38
CA GLY A 24 28.39 6.23 -30.01
C GLY A 24 27.57 7.26 -29.22
N SER A 25 27.22 8.38 -29.85
CA SER A 25 26.40 9.42 -29.21
C SER A 25 24.97 8.96 -28.88
N ILE A 26 24.42 8.04 -29.66
CA ILE A 26 23.09 7.46 -29.43
C ILE A 26 23.13 6.51 -28.23
N PHE A 27 24.13 5.63 -28.17
CA PHE A 27 24.27 4.69 -27.06
C PHE A 27 24.41 5.41 -25.71
N ILE A 28 25.19 6.49 -25.64
CA ILE A 28 25.35 7.28 -24.40
C ILE A 28 24.01 7.87 -23.93
N ARG A 29 23.17 8.37 -24.85
CA ARG A 29 21.85 8.94 -24.49
C ARG A 29 20.86 7.86 -24.06
N GLN A 30 20.87 6.71 -24.71
CA GLN A 30 19.95 5.61 -24.40
C GLN A 30 20.18 5.05 -22.99
N GLU A 31 21.44 4.92 -22.57
CA GLU A 31 21.79 4.40 -21.25
C GLU A 31 21.18 5.22 -20.11
N PHE A 32 21.19 6.56 -20.24
CA PHE A 32 20.65 7.45 -19.23
C PHE A 32 19.12 7.33 -19.10
N GLU A 33 18.41 7.26 -20.23
CA GLU A 33 16.96 7.08 -20.24
C GLU A 33 16.55 5.71 -19.67
N ILE A 34 17.30 4.65 -19.99
CA ILE A 34 17.05 3.31 -19.43
C ILE A 34 17.19 3.33 -17.90
N ASN A 35 18.26 3.92 -17.38
CA ASN A 35 18.48 4.01 -15.93
C ASN A 35 17.37 4.80 -15.23
N LYS A 36 16.91 5.90 -15.84
CA LYS A 36 15.78 6.69 -15.33
C LYS A 36 14.47 5.92 -15.34
N ILE A 37 14.22 5.12 -16.38
CA ILE A 37 13.03 4.27 -16.48
C ILE A 37 13.08 3.17 -15.42
N GLN A 38 14.21 2.51 -15.24
CA GLN A 38 14.39 1.47 -14.22
C GLN A 38 14.18 2.02 -12.80
N ALA A 39 14.72 3.20 -12.50
CA ALA A 39 14.50 3.84 -11.19
C ALA A 39 13.00 4.10 -10.91
N LYS A 40 12.24 4.55 -11.91
CA LYS A 40 10.79 4.74 -11.78
C LYS A 40 10.03 3.43 -11.61
N ILE A 41 10.46 2.35 -12.28
CA ILE A 41 9.87 1.02 -12.11
C ILE A 41 10.09 0.55 -10.67
N GLN A 42 11.31 0.65 -10.16
CA GLN A 42 11.62 0.26 -8.77
C GLN A 42 10.85 1.08 -7.74
N GLU A 43 10.69 2.38 -7.95
CA GLU A 43 9.87 3.23 -7.08
C GLU A 43 8.41 2.77 -7.06
N LYS A 44 7.83 2.51 -8.23
CA LYS A 44 6.45 2.02 -8.34
C LYS A 44 6.27 0.63 -7.75
N GLU A 45 7.24 -0.26 -7.90
CA GLU A 45 7.21 -1.59 -7.27
C GLU A 45 7.20 -1.48 -5.75
N LYS A 46 8.04 -0.60 -5.18
CA LYS A 46 8.03 -0.33 -3.73
C LYS A 46 6.70 0.24 -3.25
N GLN A 47 6.13 1.21 -3.99
CA GLN A 47 4.83 1.78 -3.64
C GLN A 47 3.74 0.71 -3.66
N LYS A 48 3.75 -0.19 -4.65
CA LYS A 48 2.82 -1.32 -4.73
C LYS A 48 2.99 -2.24 -3.52
N GLU A 49 4.22 -2.62 -3.18
CA GLU A 49 4.48 -3.48 -2.01
C GLU A 49 3.99 -2.86 -0.70
N THR A 50 4.23 -1.56 -0.50
CA THR A 50 3.73 -0.87 0.70
C THR A 50 2.21 -0.84 0.76
N LEU A 51 1.55 -0.65 -0.39
CA LEU A 51 0.10 -0.61 -0.48
C LEU A 51 -0.50 -2.00 -0.26
N ASP A 52 0.11 -3.05 -0.81
CA ASP A 52 -0.32 -4.44 -0.62
C ASP A 52 -0.25 -4.83 0.86
N LYS A 53 0.80 -4.43 1.59
CA LYS A 53 0.91 -4.63 3.05
C LYS A 53 -0.19 -3.89 3.81
N TYR A 54 -0.44 -2.63 3.47
CA TYR A 54 -1.51 -1.83 4.10
C TYR A 54 -2.90 -2.46 3.88
N ILE A 55 -3.16 -2.97 2.68
CA ILE A 55 -4.41 -3.69 2.37
C ILE A 55 -4.50 -4.96 3.22
N GLU A 56 -3.43 -5.76 3.27
CA GLU A 56 -3.40 -7.01 4.04
C GLU A 56 -3.73 -6.77 5.52
N ASP A 57 -3.09 -5.79 6.16
CA ASP A 57 -3.34 -5.47 7.57
C ASP A 57 -4.78 -5.02 7.81
N ASN A 58 -5.33 -4.18 6.93
CA ASN A 58 -6.72 -3.75 7.04
C ASN A 58 -7.71 -4.89 6.80
N THR A 59 -7.41 -5.82 5.90
CA THR A 59 -8.25 -7.01 5.68
C THR A 59 -8.27 -7.91 6.91
N LYS A 60 -7.11 -8.13 7.54
CA LYS A 60 -7.03 -8.87 8.82
C LYS A 60 -7.90 -8.19 9.88
N LYS A 61 -7.73 -6.87 10.07
CA LYS A 61 -8.54 -6.09 11.04
C LYS A 61 -10.04 -6.24 10.76
N ALA A 62 -10.48 -6.17 9.51
CA ALA A 62 -11.87 -6.37 9.14
C ALA A 62 -12.37 -7.80 9.44
N GLU A 63 -11.54 -8.83 9.23
CA GLU A 63 -11.88 -10.21 9.61
C GLU A 63 -12.02 -10.38 11.12
N TYR A 64 -11.12 -9.79 11.93
CA TYR A 64 -11.24 -9.79 13.38
C TYR A 64 -12.55 -9.12 13.84
N LEU A 65 -12.88 -7.95 13.29
CA LEU A 65 -14.14 -7.26 13.58
C LEU A 65 -15.36 -8.09 13.18
N ASN A 66 -15.31 -8.77 12.03
CA ASN A 66 -16.40 -9.63 11.60
C ASN A 66 -16.60 -10.82 12.54
N LYS A 67 -15.50 -11.48 12.97
CA LYS A 67 -15.55 -12.56 13.98
C LYS A 67 -16.19 -12.08 15.28
N ILE A 68 -15.88 -10.85 15.72
CA ILE A 68 -16.52 -10.24 16.90
C ILE A 68 -18.02 -10.03 16.67
N SER A 69 -18.42 -9.50 15.50
CA SER A 69 -19.82 -9.21 15.18
C SER A 69 -20.70 -10.45 14.95
N SER A 70 -20.10 -11.53 14.44
CA SER A 70 -20.77 -12.81 14.17
C SER A 70 -20.85 -13.71 15.41
N SER A 71 -20.11 -13.39 16.48
CA SER A 71 -20.26 -14.02 17.78
C SER A 71 -21.52 -13.48 18.45
N LYS A 72 -22.48 -14.38 18.70
CA LYS A 72 -23.81 -14.09 19.26
C LYS A 72 -23.81 -13.39 20.64
N ASP A 73 -22.64 -13.20 21.25
CA ASP A 73 -22.40 -12.43 22.48
C ASP A 73 -20.95 -11.89 22.48
N PRO A 74 -20.69 -10.60 22.18
CA PRO A 74 -19.33 -10.03 22.17
C PRO A 74 -18.63 -10.13 23.54
N ILE A 75 -19.39 -10.27 24.62
CA ILE A 75 -18.87 -10.42 25.99
C ILE A 75 -18.23 -11.80 26.21
N LYS A 76 -18.69 -12.85 25.53
CA LYS A 76 -18.18 -14.22 25.70
C LYS A 76 -16.81 -14.42 25.03
N TYR A 77 -16.49 -13.63 24.00
CA TYR A 77 -15.17 -13.63 23.38
C TYR A 77 -14.13 -13.02 24.33
N ILE A 78 -14.46 -11.91 24.99
CA ILE A 78 -13.60 -11.22 25.97
C ILE A 78 -13.21 -12.16 27.12
N GLU A 79 -14.16 -12.93 27.65
CA GLU A 79 -13.91 -13.90 28.74
C GLU A 79 -13.07 -15.12 28.32
N SER A 80 -12.80 -15.30 27.02
CA SER A 80 -11.98 -16.40 26.48
C SER A 80 -10.55 -15.98 26.08
N LEU A 81 -10.22 -14.69 26.19
CA LEU A 81 -8.89 -14.17 25.84
C LEU A 81 -7.92 -14.31 27.03
N ASP A 82 -7.13 -15.38 27.04
CA ASP A 82 -6.11 -15.63 28.08
C ASP A 82 -4.75 -14.95 27.80
N ASN A 83 -4.59 -14.25 26.66
CA ASN A 83 -3.29 -13.73 26.20
C ASN A 83 -3.27 -12.19 26.12
N GLU A 84 -2.26 -11.54 26.73
CA GLU A 84 -2.11 -10.07 26.82
C GLU A 84 -2.15 -9.35 25.46
N GLU A 85 -1.66 -9.99 24.41
CA GLU A 85 -1.61 -9.39 23.07
C GLU A 85 -3.01 -9.23 22.45
N GLN A 86 -3.91 -10.19 22.70
CA GLN A 86 -5.30 -10.15 22.23
C GLN A 86 -6.11 -9.11 23.01
N ILE A 87 -5.78 -8.91 24.30
CA ILE A 87 -6.40 -7.87 25.13
C ILE A 87 -6.05 -6.48 24.58
N LYS A 88 -4.78 -6.22 24.26
CA LYS A 88 -4.34 -4.93 23.70
C LYS A 88 -4.97 -4.64 22.34
N GLU A 89 -5.06 -5.66 21.48
CA GLU A 89 -5.72 -5.51 20.17
C GLU A 89 -7.21 -5.15 20.35
N TYR A 90 -7.88 -5.77 21.31
CA TYR A 90 -9.28 -5.47 21.64
C TYR A 90 -9.47 -4.06 22.23
N GLU A 91 -8.59 -3.62 23.13
CA GLU A 91 -8.60 -2.25 23.67
C GLU A 91 -8.47 -1.21 22.56
N SER A 92 -7.56 -1.44 21.60
CA SER A 92 -7.38 -0.60 20.41
C SER A 92 -8.64 -0.51 19.55
N ILE A 93 -9.38 -1.62 19.43
CA ILE A 93 -10.67 -1.67 18.71
C ILE A 93 -11.75 -0.88 19.46
N ILE A 94 -11.84 -0.99 20.79
CA ILE A 94 -12.82 -0.24 21.59
C ILE A 94 -12.59 1.26 21.46
N GLU A 95 -11.34 1.71 21.63
CA GLU A 95 -10.98 3.12 21.50
C GLU A 95 -11.37 3.68 20.13
N TYR A 96 -11.12 2.90 19.08
CA TYR A 96 -11.53 3.25 17.73
C TYR A 96 -13.05 3.40 17.57
N ILE A 97 -13.84 2.46 18.12
CA ILE A 97 -15.31 2.53 18.06
C ILE A 97 -15.83 3.74 18.83
N GLU A 98 -15.25 4.04 20.00
CA GLU A 98 -15.62 5.21 20.79
C GLU A 98 -15.33 6.52 20.04
N ASN A 99 -14.12 6.64 19.46
CA ASN A 99 -13.74 7.82 18.69
C ASN A 99 -14.64 7.98 17.46
N MET A 100 -14.93 6.90 16.72
CA MET A 100 -15.86 6.96 15.59
C MET A 100 -17.28 7.40 16.01
N ALA A 101 -17.79 6.85 17.12
CA ALA A 101 -19.12 7.20 17.63
C ALA A 101 -19.23 8.66 18.07
N ARG A 102 -18.17 9.23 18.67
CA ARG A 102 -18.15 10.61 19.17
C ARG A 102 -17.78 11.63 18.10
N GLU A 103 -16.71 11.38 17.35
CA GLU A 103 -16.08 12.34 16.45
C GLU A 103 -16.69 12.33 15.05
N GLU A 104 -16.91 11.15 14.48
CA GLU A 104 -17.39 11.03 13.11
C GLU A 104 -18.92 11.00 13.05
N LEU A 105 -19.55 10.19 13.91
CA LEU A 105 -20.99 9.93 13.86
C LEU A 105 -21.79 10.85 14.79
N TYR A 106 -21.13 11.57 15.71
CA TYR A 106 -21.77 12.45 16.71
C TYR A 106 -22.92 11.78 17.47
N MET A 107 -22.86 10.46 17.63
CA MET A 107 -23.88 9.65 18.30
C MET A 107 -23.79 9.74 19.82
N VAL A 108 -22.64 10.19 20.34
CA VAL A 108 -22.37 10.33 21.77
C VAL A 108 -21.66 11.67 21.98
N LYS A 109 -22.19 12.52 22.87
CA LYS A 109 -21.59 13.83 23.14
C LYS A 109 -20.38 13.71 24.07
N PRO A 110 -19.47 14.70 24.09
CA PRO A 110 -18.39 14.75 25.07
C PRO A 110 -18.94 14.60 26.51
N ASN A 111 -18.27 13.78 27.32
CA ASN A 111 -18.63 13.46 28.72
C ASN A 111 -19.89 12.60 28.94
N GLU A 112 -20.51 12.05 27.89
CA GLU A 112 -21.55 11.02 28.03
C GLU A 112 -20.90 9.63 28.12
N ILE A 113 -21.40 8.78 29.03
CA ILE A 113 -20.95 7.39 29.20
C ILE A 113 -22.00 6.48 28.56
N ILE A 114 -21.57 5.62 27.64
CA ILE A 114 -22.45 4.60 27.05
C ILE A 114 -22.73 3.55 28.14
N TYR A 115 -23.99 3.44 28.56
CA TYR A 115 -24.44 2.45 29.54
C TYR A 115 -25.22 1.33 28.85
N ILE A 116 -24.69 0.10 28.90
CA ILE A 116 -25.39 -1.10 28.40
C ILE A 116 -26.00 -1.83 29.60
N ASP A 117 -27.33 -1.79 29.70
CA ASP A 117 -28.07 -2.56 30.70
C ASP A 117 -28.09 -4.06 30.32
N LYS A 118 -27.20 -4.84 30.95
CA LYS A 118 -27.04 -6.28 30.73
C LYS A 118 -28.33 -7.08 30.96
N LYS A 119 -29.25 -6.60 31.79
CA LYS A 119 -30.50 -7.32 32.09
C LYS A 119 -31.56 -7.14 31.01
N LYS A 120 -31.41 -6.11 30.15
CA LYS A 120 -32.40 -5.72 29.14
C LYS A 120 -32.11 -6.31 27.75
N VAL A 121 -30.88 -6.78 27.49
CA VAL A 121 -30.43 -7.33 26.19
C VAL A 121 -31.27 -8.53 25.73
N ASN A 122 -31.77 -9.35 26.67
CA ASN A 122 -32.52 -10.58 26.37
C ASN A 122 -33.91 -10.37 25.75
N ASN A 123 -34.41 -9.14 25.69
CA ASN A 123 -35.80 -8.85 25.29
C ASN A 123 -35.93 -7.98 24.02
N ILE A 124 -34.85 -7.42 23.47
CA ILE A 124 -34.97 -6.38 22.43
C ILE A 124 -35.12 -6.98 21.02
N PHE A 125 -34.68 -8.21 20.80
CA PHE A 125 -34.72 -8.87 19.48
C PHE A 125 -35.64 -10.10 19.42
N LYS A 126 -36.48 -10.33 20.44
CA LYS A 126 -37.42 -11.47 20.47
C LYS A 126 -38.79 -11.17 19.87
N ASP A 127 -39.10 -9.91 19.66
CA ASP A 127 -40.38 -9.49 19.09
C ASP A 127 -40.15 -8.90 17.69
N ASN A 128 -39.97 -9.78 16.70
CA ASN A 128 -40.30 -9.46 15.32
C ASN A 128 -40.90 -10.72 14.68
N PRO A 129 -42.11 -10.65 14.09
CA PRO A 129 -42.75 -11.78 13.41
C PRO A 129 -41.98 -12.24 12.17
#